data_AF-A0A445APF1-F1
#
_entry.id   AF-A0A445APF1-F1
#
_cell.length_a   1.000
_cell.length_b   1.000
_cell.length_c   1.000
_cell.angle_alpha   90.00
_cell.angle_beta   90.00
_cell.angle_gamma   90.00
#
_symmetry.space_group_name_H-M   'P 1'
#
loop_
_entity.id
_entity.type
_entity.pdbx_description
1 polymer ?
#
loop_
_entity_poly.entity_id
_entity_poly.type
_entity_poly.pdbx_seq_one_letter_code
_entity_poly.pdbx_strand_id
1 'polypeptide(L)' 'MDVYIYDYLMKRQLHASARAFQAEENVSTDPVAIDVPSGFLFEWWSVFWDIYIARTDKKYSEAAAIYSKIEVCFLIDLN' A
#
# COMPACT_ATOMS: atom_id res chain seq x y z
N MET A 1 6.94 6.64 12.30
CA MET A 1 6.08 5.99 11.28
C MET A 1 6.01 6.87 10.03
N ASP A 2 6.09 8.17 10.25
CA ASP A 2 5.81 9.26 9.31
C ASP A 2 6.85 9.33 8.20
N VAL A 3 8.12 8.99 8.51
CA VAL A 3 9.19 8.83 7.52
C VAL A 3 8.85 7.76 6.47
N TYR A 4 8.18 6.67 6.85
CA TYR A 4 7.76 5.61 5.91
C TYR A 4 6.52 6.00 5.09
N ILE A 5 5.65 6.85 5.64
CA ILE A 5 4.51 7.41 4.93
C ILE A 5 5.00 8.42 3.88
N TYR A 6 5.92 9.30 4.27
CA TYR A 6 6.57 10.25 3.37
C TYR A 6 7.33 9.54 2.25
N ASP A 7 8.14 8.52 2.57
CA ASP A 7 8.84 7.67 1.58
C ASP A 7 7.87 7.02 0.59
N TYR A 8 6.74 6.49 1.08
CA TYR A 8 5.70 5.92 0.22
C TYR A 8 5.11 6.94 -0.76
N LEU A 9 4.77 8.14 -0.28
CA LEU A 9 4.22 9.21 -1.13
C LEU A 9 5.23 9.63 -2.21
N MET A 10 6.51 9.76 -1.85
CA MET A 10 7.58 10.09 -2.79
C MET A 10 7.79 8.99 -3.84
N LYS A 11 7.85 7.72 -3.43
CA LYS A 11 8.01 6.55 -4.33
C LYS A 11 6.83 6.38 -5.28
N ARG A 12 5.62 6.81 -4.88
CA ARG A 12 4.41 6.82 -5.73
C ARG A 12 4.22 8.10 -6.54
N GLN A 13 5.19 9.01 -6.54
CA GLN A 13 5.13 10.29 -7.25
C GLN A 13 4.02 11.24 -6.78
N LEU A 14 3.52 11.05 -5.56
CA LEU A 14 2.48 11.88 -4.92
C LEU A 14 3.09 13.10 -4.23
N HIS A 15 3.87 13.89 -4.98
CA HIS A 15 4.72 14.95 -4.44
C HIS A 15 3.95 16.06 -3.73
N ALA A 16 2.74 16.38 -4.20
CA ALA A 16 1.90 17.40 -3.56
C ALA A 16 1.47 16.97 -2.15
N SER A 17 1.02 15.71 -2.02
CA SER A 17 0.65 15.11 -0.74
C SER A 17 1.85 14.94 0.18
N ALA A 18 3.00 14.53 -0.35
CA ALA A 18 4.24 14.40 0.43
C ALA A 18 4.65 15.74 1.08
N ARG A 19 4.57 16.85 0.31
CA ARG A 19 4.88 18.20 0.82
C ARG A 19 3.87 18.69 1.84
N ALA A 20 2.58 18.48 1.62
CA ALA A 20 1.55 18.86 2.60
C ALA A 20 1.75 18.10 3.91
N PHE A 21 1.95 16.79 3.83
CA PHE A 21 2.20 15.93 4.98
C PHE A 21 3.46 16.36 5.76
N GLN A 22 4.55 16.63 5.06
CA GLN A 22 5.79 17.12 5.68
C GLN A 22 5.58 18.45 6.42
N ALA A 23 4.82 19.37 5.83
CA ALA A 23 4.57 20.69 6.41
C ALA A 23 3.70 20.62 7.68
N GLU A 24 2.79 19.65 7.77
CA GLU A 24 1.88 19.48 8.90
C GLU A 24 2.54 18.80 10.10
N GLU A 25 3.42 17.82 9.87
CA GLU A 25 4.00 16.99 10.94
C GLU A 25 5.48 17.28 11.27
N ASN A 26 6.14 18.18 10.54
CA ASN A 26 7.60 18.38 10.66
C ASN A 26 8.38 17.06 10.53
N VAL A 27 7.97 16.26 9.55
CA VAL A 27 8.54 14.93 9.31
C VAL A 27 10.00 15.06 8.88
N SER A 28 10.89 14.35 9.58
CA SER A 28 12.31 14.31 9.19
C SER A 28 12.46 13.71 7.78
N THR A 29 13.31 14.34 6.97
CA THR A 29 13.72 13.83 5.65
C THR A 29 14.95 12.94 5.71
N ASP A 30 15.35 12.53 6.92
CA ASP A 30 16.49 11.64 7.08
C ASP A 30 16.28 10.35 6.28
N PRO A 31 17.36 9.75 5.75
CA PRO A 31 17.29 8.48 5.06
C PRO A 31 16.53 7.45 5.89
N VAL A 32 15.55 6.81 5.26
CA VAL A 32 14.75 5.79 5.92
C VAL A 32 15.67 4.63 6.33
N ALA A 33 15.56 4.16 7.57
CA ALA A 33 16.41 3.07 8.08
C ALA A 33 16.29 1.76 7.28
N ILE A 34 15.16 1.56 6.59
CA ILE A 34 14.91 0.45 5.67
C ILE A 34 14.51 1.06 4.33
N ASP A 35 15.50 1.21 3.45
CA ASP A 35 15.28 1.69 2.09
C ASP A 35 15.19 0.51 1.11
N VAL A 36 13.96 0.22 0.67
CA VAL A 36 13.67 -0.79 -0.35
C VAL A 36 12.99 -0.12 -1.55
N PRO A 37 13.25 -0.56 -2.80
CA PRO A 37 12.75 0.12 -4.01
C PRO A 37 11.23 0.30 -4.04
N SER A 38 10.49 -0.71 -3.56
CA SER A 38 9.02 -0.71 -3.54
C SER A 38 8.42 0.17 -2.42
N GLY A 39 9.24 0.52 -1.42
CA GLY A 39 8.88 1.19 -0.17
C GLY A 39 8.46 0.21 0.95
N PHE A 40 9.01 0.38 2.15
CA PHE A 40 8.73 -0.49 3.30
C PHE A 40 7.24 -0.55 3.64
N LEU A 41 6.57 0.60 3.65
CA LEU A 41 5.15 0.68 3.97
C LEU A 41 4.29 -0.13 2.99
N PHE A 42 4.65 -0.14 1.71
CA PHE A 42 3.92 -0.92 0.71
C PHE A 42 4.09 -2.43 0.94
N GLU A 43 5.32 -2.89 1.11
CA GLU A 43 5.59 -4.32 1.34
C GLU A 43 4.95 -4.82 2.63
N TRP A 44 5.08 -4.05 3.71
CA TRP A 44 4.46 -4.39 5.00
C TRP A 44 2.93 -4.40 4.93
N TRP A 45 2.34 -3.42 4.23
CA TRP A 45 0.89 -3.34 4.07
C TRP A 45 0.32 -4.50 3.24
N SER A 46 1.01 -4.92 2.18
CA SER A 46 0.64 -6.10 1.40
C SER A 46 0.66 -7.37 2.25
N VAL A 47 1.73 -7.58 3.03
CA VAL A 47 1.81 -8.73 3.97
C VAL A 47 0.71 -8.68 5.03
N PHE A 48 0.40 -7.50 5.54
CA PHE A 48 -0.72 -7.32 6.48
C PHE A 48 -2.04 -7.78 5.86
N TRP A 49 -2.33 -7.39 4.63
CA TRP A 49 -3.55 -7.80 3.94
C TRP A 49 -3.61 -9.31 3.68
N ASP A 50 -2.51 -9.94 3.26
CA ASP A 50 -2.45 -11.39 3.07
C ASP A 50 -2.79 -12.14 4.37
N ILE A 51 -2.24 -11.69 5.50
CA ILE A 51 -2.50 -12.28 6.81
C ILE A 51 -3.93 -11.98 7.28
N TYR A 52 -4.43 -10.76 7.07
CA TYR A 52 -5.78 -10.37 7.44
C TYR A 52 -6.83 -11.19 6.68
N ILE A 53 -6.68 -11.32 5.36
CA ILE A 53 -7.53 -12.15 4.51
C ILE A 53 -7.42 -13.60 4.96
N ALA A 54 -6.23 -14.20 5.07
CA ALA A 54 -6.09 -15.60 5.49
C ALA A 54 -6.78 -15.92 6.84
N ARG A 55 -6.87 -14.93 7.74
CA ARG A 55 -7.56 -15.06 9.04
C ARG A 55 -9.06 -14.75 8.99
N THR A 56 -9.51 -13.91 8.06
CA THR A 56 -10.92 -13.50 7.91
C THR A 56 -11.66 -14.22 6.79
N ASP A 57 -10.98 -14.94 5.90
CA ASP A 57 -11.53 -15.71 4.77
C ASP A 57 -12.41 -16.90 5.25
N LYS A 58 -12.21 -17.38 6.48
CA LYS A 58 -13.18 -18.29 7.13
C LYS A 58 -14.53 -17.62 7.44
N LYS A 59 -14.67 -16.30 7.27
CA LYS A 59 -15.85 -15.50 7.62
C LYS A 59 -16.41 -14.63 6.48
N TYR A 60 -15.76 -14.52 5.31
CA TYR A 60 -16.27 -13.69 4.21
C TYR A 60 -17.04 -14.50 3.15
N SER A 61 -18.34 -14.21 3.10
CA SER A 61 -19.34 -14.57 2.09
C SER A 61 -18.95 -14.05 0.70
N GLU A 62 -19.51 -14.72 -0.33
CA GLU A 62 -19.42 -14.57 -1.80
C GLU A 62 -19.01 -13.20 -2.40
N ALA A 63 -19.25 -12.07 -1.73
CA ALA A 63 -18.89 -10.74 -2.21
C ALA A 63 -17.36 -10.54 -2.37
N ALA A 64 -16.52 -11.11 -1.50
CA ALA A 64 -15.06 -10.99 -1.61
C ALA A 64 -14.51 -11.77 -2.82
N ALA A 65 -15.11 -12.92 -3.13
CA ALA A 65 -14.77 -13.72 -4.31
C ALA A 65 -15.10 -13.00 -5.64
N ILE A 66 -16.09 -12.11 -5.63
CA ILE A 66 -16.46 -11.30 -6.81
C ILE A 66 -15.37 -10.28 -7.13
N TYR A 67 -14.73 -9.64 -6.15
CA TYR A 67 -13.65 -8.68 -6.41
C TYR A 67 -12.39 -9.35 -6.98
N SER A 68 -11.97 -10.50 -6.44
CA SER A 68 -10.85 -11.28 -7.01
C SER A 68 -11.15 -11.80 -8.42
N LYS A 69 -12.41 -12.16 -8.71
CA LYS A 69 -12.81 -12.66 -10.02
C LYS A 69 -12.92 -11.54 -11.07
N ILE A 70 -13.34 -10.34 -10.66
CA ILE A 70 -13.44 -9.18 -11.53
C ILE A 70 -12.05 -8.70 -11.96
N GLU A 71 -11.06 -8.66 -11.06
CA GLU A 71 -9.70 -8.20 -11.37
C GLU A 71 -8.97 -9.15 -12.34
N VAL A 72 -9.19 -10.47 -12.22
CA VAL A 72 -8.65 -11.46 -13.15
C VAL A 72 -9.36 -11.41 -14.52
N CYS A 73 -10.68 -11.19 -14.57
CA CYS A 73 -11.40 -11.03 -15.85
C CYS A 73 -10.97 -9.78 -16.62
N PHE A 74 -10.77 -8.63 -15.96
CA PHE A 74 -10.30 -7.41 -16.63
C PHE A 74 -8.89 -7.53 -17.22
N LEU A 75 -8.04 -8.42 -16.69
CA LEU A 75 -6.69 -8.65 -17.21
C LEU A 75 -6.64 -9.64 -18.38
N ILE A 76 -7.66 -10.49 -18.56
CA ILE A 76 -7.70 -11.49 -19.66
C ILE A 76 -8.41 -10.91 -20.90
N ASP A 77 -9.37 -9.99 -20.74
CA ASP A 77 -10.11 -9.38 -21.85
C ASP A 77 -9.40 -8.19 -22.53
N LEU A 78 -8.15 -7.88 -22.13
CA LEU A 78 -7.34 -6.77 -22.66
C LEU A 78 -6.09 -7.20 -23.45
N ASN A 79 -6.01 -8.46 -23.89
CA ASN A 79 -4.97 -8.97 -24.79
C ASN A 79 -5.56 -9.84 -25.90
#